data_AF-A0A1Y5EQ52-F1
#
_entry.id   AF-A0A1Y5EQ52-F1
#
_cell.length_a   1.000
_cell.length_b   1.000
_cell.length_c   1.000
_cell.angle_alpha   90.00
_cell.angle_beta   90.00
_cell.angle_gamma   90.00
#
_symmetry.space_group_name_H-M   'P 1'
#
loop_
_entity.id
_entity.type
_entity.pdbx_description
1 polymer ?
#
loop_
_entity_poly.entity_id
_entity_poly.type
_entity_poly.pdbx_seq_one_letter_code
_entity_poly.pdbx_strand_id
1 'polypeptide(L)' 'KDSSVYSHLADAIEAGLLDVREVLELDDSEYQEIVMMIESLEDESKGRIKPIYEALDEEYDYGVIKCVMGSI' A
#
# COMPACT_ATOMS: atom_id res chain seq x y z
N LYS A 1 6.36 20.35 -4.33
CA LYS A 1 5.88 19.26 -3.44
C LYS A 1 6.66 18.05 -3.91
N ASP A 2 7.71 17.67 -3.20
CA ASP A 2 8.55 16.56 -3.61
C ASP A 2 7.74 15.27 -3.45
N SER A 3 7.27 14.71 -4.56
CA SER A 3 6.68 13.38 -4.60
C SER A 3 7.80 12.37 -4.35
N SER A 4 7.65 11.55 -3.32
CA SER A 4 8.59 10.47 -3.03
C SER A 4 8.59 9.44 -4.17
N VAL A 5 9.66 8.64 -4.26
CA VAL A 5 9.72 7.50 -5.20
C VAL A 5 8.48 6.62 -5.07
N TYR A 6 8.06 6.29 -3.85
CA TYR A 6 6.84 5.52 -3.58
C TYR A 6 5.55 6.18 -4.06
N SER A 7 5.50 7.53 -4.12
CA SER A 7 4.32 8.19 -4.67
C SER A 7 4.21 7.92 -6.17
N HIS A 8 5.32 8.00 -6.91
CA HIS A 8 5.34 7.68 -8.34
C HIS A 8 5.09 6.21 -8.64
N LEU A 9 5.63 5.31 -7.80
CA LEU A 9 5.37 3.88 -7.91
C LEU A 9 3.89 3.57 -7.71
N ALA A 10 3.27 4.09 -6.65
CA ALA A 10 1.85 3.90 -6.40
C ALA A 10 0.97 4.42 -7.56
N ASP A 11 1.28 5.61 -8.08
CA ASP A 11 0.53 6.19 -9.21
C ASP A 11 0.65 5.32 -10.49
N ALA A 12 1.82 4.70 -10.72
CA ALA A 12 2.03 3.80 -11.86
C ALA A 12 1.33 2.44 -11.68
N ILE A 13 1.31 1.92 -10.44
CA ILE A 13 0.60 0.69 -10.08
C ILE A 13 -0.91 0.90 -10.26
N GLU A 14 -1.47 2.01 -9.76
CA GLU A 14 -2.88 2.38 -9.92
C GLU A 14 -3.28 2.54 -11.40
N ALA A 15 -2.36 3.02 -12.23
CA ALA A 15 -2.56 3.09 -13.68
C ALA A 15 -2.44 1.73 -14.40
N GLY A 16 -2.15 0.64 -13.69
CA GLY A 16 -1.91 -0.69 -14.25
C GLY A 16 -0.63 -0.79 -15.10
N LEU A 17 0.29 0.17 -14.95
CA LEU A 17 1.55 0.22 -15.71
C LEU A 17 2.68 -0.57 -15.06
N LEU A 18 2.50 -0.97 -13.80
CA LEU A 18 3.52 -1.60 -12.98
C LEU A 18 2.86 -2.58 -12.01
N ASP A 19 3.39 -3.80 -11.91
CA ASP A 19 2.93 -4.75 -10.91
C ASP A 19 3.61 -4.45 -9.56
N VAL A 20 2.81 -4.31 -8.51
CA VAL A 20 3.28 -4.09 -7.14
C VAL A 20 4.26 -5.18 -6.68
N ARG A 21 4.08 -6.43 -7.13
CA ARG A 21 4.92 -7.58 -6.80
C ARG A 21 6.29 -7.55 -7.47
N GLU A 22 6.47 -6.74 -8.51
CA GLU A 22 7.76 -6.57 -9.19
C GLU A 22 8.64 -5.50 -8.52
N VAL A 23 8.07 -4.69 -7.64
CA VAL A 23 8.70 -3.49 -7.09
C VAL A 23 8.90 -3.59 -5.59
N LEU A 24 7.92 -4.18 -4.89
CA LEU A 24 8.01 -4.39 -3.46
C LEU A 24 8.61 -5.76 -3.19
N GLU A 25 9.60 -5.80 -2.28
CA GLU A 25 10.19 -7.04 -1.78
C GLU A 25 9.30 -7.61 -0.66
N LEU A 26 8.03 -7.90 -0.98
CA LEU A 26 7.08 -8.54 -0.06
C LEU A 26 6.88 -10.00 -0.47
N ASP A 27 6.86 -10.89 0.52
CA ASP A 27 6.38 -12.24 0.32
C ASP A 27 4.84 -12.28 0.17
N ASP A 28 4.31 -13.46 -0.16
CA ASP A 28 2.87 -13.63 -0.33
C ASP A 28 2.07 -13.42 0.96
N SER A 29 2.64 -13.74 2.12
CA SER A 29 1.98 -13.56 3.41
C SER A 29 1.89 -12.08 3.77
N GLU A 30 3.00 -11.35 3.65
CA GLU A 30 3.08 -9.91 3.92
C GLU A 30 2.14 -9.13 2.99
N TYR A 31 2.16 -9.45 1.70
CA TYR A 31 1.26 -8.79 0.75
C TYR A 31 -0.22 -9.04 1.09
N GLN A 32 -0.59 -10.29 1.39
CA GLN A 32 -1.97 -10.62 1.73
C GLN A 32 -2.41 -9.99 3.05
N GLU A 33 -1.52 -9.92 4.03
CA GLU A 33 -1.79 -9.21 5.29
C GLU A 33 -2.15 -7.75 5.06
N ILE A 34 -1.32 -7.03 4.28
CA ILE A 34 -1.56 -5.62 3.97
C ILE A 34 -2.88 -5.45 3.21
N VAL A 35 -3.14 -6.28 2.19
CA VAL A 35 -4.40 -6.25 1.42
C VAL A 35 -5.61 -6.46 2.34
N MET A 36 -5.60 -7.52 3.15
CA MET A 36 -6.69 -7.80 4.08
C MET A 36 -6.92 -6.64 5.07
N MET A 37 -5.84 -6.00 5.53
CA MET A 37 -5.96 -4.87 6.45
C MET A 37 -6.58 -3.66 5.77
N ILE A 38 -6.17 -3.35 4.54
CA ILE A 38 -6.75 -2.25 3.75
C ILE A 38 -8.24 -2.48 3.52
N GLU A 39 -8.64 -3.68 3.07
CA GLU A 39 -10.04 -4.03 2.83
C GLU A 39 -10.87 -3.97 4.11
N SER A 40 -10.32 -4.46 5.23
CA SER A 40 -11.02 -4.44 6.53
C SER A 40 -11.29 -3.02 7.05
N LEU A 41 -10.46 -2.05 6.65
CA LEU A 41 -10.52 -0.67 7.09
C LEU A 41 -11.00 0.29 5.99
N GLU A 42 -11.49 -0.18 4.84
CA GLU A 42 -11.85 0.67 3.70
C GLU A 42 -12.83 1.80 4.11
N ASP A 43 -13.91 1.43 4.81
CA ASP A 43 -14.94 2.35 5.29
C ASP A 43 -14.44 3.33 6.37
N GLU A 44 -13.60 2.85 7.29
CA GLU A 44 -13.10 3.64 8.42
C GLU A 44 -11.97 4.59 8.02
N SER A 45 -11.04 4.07 7.22
CA SER A 45 -9.88 4.78 6.72
C SER A 45 -10.27 5.86 5.73
N LYS A 46 -11.33 5.66 4.92
CA LYS A 46 -11.73 6.56 3.82
C LYS A 46 -10.52 6.91 2.93
N GLY A 47 -9.70 5.91 2.61
CA GLY A 47 -8.49 6.07 1.81
C GLY A 47 -7.31 6.73 2.54
N ARG A 48 -7.37 6.90 3.87
CA ARG A 48 -6.22 7.39 4.65
C ARG A 48 -5.29 6.23 5.00
N ILE A 49 -3.99 6.41 4.77
CA ILE A 49 -2.97 5.40 5.11
C ILE A 49 -2.78 5.24 6.62
N LYS A 50 -2.90 6.33 7.40
CA LYS A 50 -2.55 6.33 8.83
C LYS A 50 -3.25 5.23 9.66
N PRO A 51 -4.58 5.04 9.57
CA PRO A 51 -5.26 3.96 10.29
C PRO A 51 -4.76 2.57 9.92
N ILE A 52 -4.41 2.34 8.65
CA ILE A 52 -3.90 1.05 8.17
C ILE A 52 -2.48 0.81 8.71
N TYR A 53 -1.63 1.84 8.66
CA TYR A 53 -0.28 1.80 9.23
C TYR A 53 -0.28 1.49 10.72
N GLU A 54 -1.18 2.11 11.49
CA GLU A 54 -1.34 1.84 12.92
C GLU A 54 -1.90 0.43 13.18
N ALA A 55 -2.78 -0.09 12.32
CA ALA A 55 -3.35 -1.43 12.45
C ALA A 55 -2.38 -2.56 12.07
N LEU A 56 -1.36 -2.26 11.27
CA LEU A 56 -0.24 -3.15 10.94
C LEU A 56 0.93 -3.02 11.94
N ASP A 57 0.66 -2.52 13.14
CA ASP A 57 1.66 -2.31 14.21
C ASP A 57 2.91 -1.53 13.74
N GLU A 58 2.76 -0.65 12.76
CA GLU A 58 3.84 0.14 12.15
C GLU A 58 4.95 -0.69 11.49
N GLU A 59 4.70 -1.97 11.15
CA GLU A 59 5.72 -2.86 10.59
C GLU A 59 6.10 -2.52 9.14
N TYR A 60 5.20 -1.84 8.40
CA TYR A 60 5.39 -1.51 6.99
C TYR A 60 5.46 -0.01 6.74
N ASP A 61 6.38 0.42 5.88
CA ASP A 61 6.49 1.82 5.48
C ASP A 61 5.21 2.36 4.80
N TYR A 62 4.87 3.62 5.05
CA TYR A 62 3.76 4.32 4.37
C TYR A 62 3.81 4.19 2.83
N GLY A 63 5.02 4.16 2.26
CA GLY A 63 5.23 4.01 0.83
C GLY A 63 4.84 2.64 0.30
N VAL A 64 5.15 1.59 1.06
CA VAL A 64 4.78 0.19 0.78
C VAL A 64 3.26 0.05 0.82
N ILE A 65 2.63 0.50 1.92
CA ILE A 65 1.17 0.47 2.08
C ILE A 65 0.48 1.23 0.94
N LYS A 66 1.00 2.41 0.57
CA LYS A 66 0.45 3.18 -0.55
C LYS A 66 0.55 2.45 -1.89
N CYS A 67 1.64 1.75 -2.16
CA CYS A 67 1.80 0.97 -3.38
C CYS A 67 0.83 -0.21 -3.43
N VAL A 68 0.61 -0.90 -2.30
CA VAL A 68 -0.39 -1.97 -2.21
C VAL A 68 -1.81 -1.42 -2.39
N MET A 69 -2.14 -0.27 -1.80
CA MET A 69 -3.43 0.39 -2.04
C MET A 69 -3.67 0.74 -3.52
N GLY A 70 -2.62 1.05 -4.28
CA GLY A 70 -2.74 1.30 -5.72
C GLY A 70 -2.96 0.03 -6.56
N SER A 71 -2.75 -1.16 -5.99
CA SER A 71 -2.88 -2.43 -6.71
C SER A 71 -4.25 -3.09 -6.61
N ILE A 72 -5.15 -2.53 -5.79
CA ILE A 72 -6.49 -3.07 -5.51
C ILE A 72 -7.58 -2.20 -6.13
#